data_AF-A0A2V1NNM9-F1
#
_entry.id   AF-A0A2V1NNM9-F1
#
_cell.length_a   1.000
_cell.length_b   1.000
_cell.length_c   1.000
_cell.angle_alpha   90.00
_cell.angle_beta   90.00
_cell.angle_gamma   90.00
#
_symmetry.space_group_name_H-M   'P 1'
#
loop_
_entity.id
_entity.type
_entity.pdbx_description
1 polymer ?
#
loop_
_entity_poly.entity_id
_entity_poly.type
_entity_poly.pdbx_seq_one_letter_code
_entity_poly.pdbx_strand_id
1 'polypeptide(L)'
;MPVTLDQVDVSDLTGSERAVALYASDMPNGRGSHSRDEVREWIAQGVERVGVRELRRSARYRYGYRLLELAGMLTPEIRACHTARFPDPKRLRKAGQESSNSVYGDGMTGAALRRNAQARTEGECPCGGSGRIAFRSPDFDPYAAYERECPVHAPRRGTASWVRGGAR
;
A
#
# COMPACT_ATOMS: atom_id res chain seq x y z
N MET A 1 -3.89 -3.95 -35.81
CA MET A 1 -5.15 -3.95 -35.04
C MET A 1 -4.83 -3.25 -33.72
N PRO A 2 -5.27 -2.00 -33.50
CA PRO A 2 -5.02 -1.31 -32.23
C PRO A 2 -5.74 -2.09 -31.13
N VAL A 3 -5.04 -2.36 -30.03
CA VAL A 3 -5.63 -2.97 -28.83
C VAL A 3 -6.59 -1.94 -28.27
N THR A 4 -7.89 -2.09 -28.52
CA THR A 4 -8.91 -1.33 -27.80
C THR A 4 -8.87 -1.82 -26.36
N LEU A 5 -8.24 -1.05 -25.48
CA LEU A 5 -8.36 -1.24 -24.05
C LEU A 5 -9.85 -1.10 -23.74
N ASP A 6 -10.52 -2.23 -23.46
CA ASP A 6 -11.76 -2.22 -22.70
C ASP A 6 -11.56 -1.24 -21.55
N GLN A 7 -12.47 -0.26 -21.49
CA GLN A 7 -12.44 0.85 -20.55
C GLN A 7 -12.08 0.32 -19.16
N VAL A 8 -10.92 0.72 -18.63
CA VAL A 8 -10.50 0.27 -17.30
C VAL A 8 -11.59 0.69 -16.32
N ASP A 9 -12.30 -0.29 -15.76
CA ASP A 9 -13.28 -0.03 -14.72
C ASP A 9 -12.52 0.42 -13.47
N VAL A 10 -12.51 1.74 -13.24
CA VAL A 10 -11.83 2.36 -12.10
C VAL A 10 -12.35 1.78 -10.78
N SER A 11 -13.62 1.35 -10.72
CA SER A 11 -14.20 0.74 -9.52
C SER A 11 -13.57 -0.62 -9.20
N ASP A 12 -13.03 -1.35 -10.19
CA ASP A 12 -12.25 -2.56 -9.97
C ASP A 12 -10.81 -2.27 -9.47
N LEU A 13 -10.36 -1.02 -9.42
CA LEU A 13 -9.05 -0.69 -8.85
C LEU A 13 -9.14 -0.36 -7.35
N THR A 14 -8.20 -0.87 -6.58
CA THR A 14 -8.00 -0.47 -5.18
C THR A 14 -7.53 0.98 -5.08
N GLY A 15 -7.68 1.62 -3.93
CA GLY A 15 -7.11 2.97 -3.70
C GLY A 15 -5.60 3.01 -3.96
N SER A 16 -4.85 1.98 -3.56
CA SER A 16 -3.41 1.92 -3.82
C SER A 16 -3.09 1.70 -5.31
N GLU A 17 -3.90 0.93 -6.04
CA GLU A 17 -3.75 0.77 -7.50
C GLU A 17 -4.02 2.11 -8.21
N ARG A 18 -5.09 2.82 -7.85
CA ARG A 18 -5.38 4.16 -8.39
C ARG A 18 -4.26 5.15 -8.10
N ALA A 19 -3.70 5.12 -6.88
CA ALA A 19 -2.58 5.99 -6.52
C ALA A 19 -1.33 5.71 -7.38
N VAL A 20 -1.02 4.45 -7.67
CA VAL A 20 0.13 4.11 -8.54
C VAL A 20 -0.17 4.51 -9.99
N ALA A 21 -1.39 4.30 -10.47
CA ALA A 21 -1.79 4.74 -11.82
C ALA A 21 -1.64 6.26 -11.97
N LEU A 22 -2.20 7.03 -11.04
CA LEU A 22 -2.08 8.50 -11.01
C LEU A 22 -0.64 8.99 -10.84
N TYR A 23 0.21 8.22 -10.13
CA TYR A 23 1.62 8.52 -10.05
C TYR A 23 2.30 8.47 -11.42
N ALA A 24 1.95 7.48 -12.25
CA ALA A 24 2.54 7.25 -13.58
C ALA A 24 1.84 7.98 -14.75
N SER A 25 0.72 8.66 -14.49
CA SER A 25 -0.05 9.39 -15.51
C SER A 25 0.47 10.81 -15.75
N ASP A 26 -0.23 11.58 -16.57
CA ASP A 26 0.01 13.01 -16.80
C ASP A 26 -0.72 13.91 -15.80
N MET A 27 -1.30 13.35 -14.72
CA MET A 27 -1.94 14.14 -13.66
C MET A 27 -1.02 15.31 -13.24
N PRO A 28 -1.48 16.56 -13.15
CA PRO A 28 -0.61 17.67 -12.82
C PRO A 28 -0.14 17.61 -11.35
N ASN A 29 1.07 18.11 -11.09
CA ASN A 29 1.63 18.24 -9.73
C ASN A 29 1.10 19.48 -8.96
N GLY A 30 0.41 20.37 -9.67
CA GLY A 30 -0.05 21.66 -9.16
C GLY A 30 -1.31 21.59 -8.29
N ARG A 31 -1.72 22.77 -7.80
CA ARG A 31 -3.04 22.95 -7.16
C ARG A 31 -4.09 23.15 -8.24
N GLY A 32 -5.26 22.56 -8.03
CA GLY A 32 -6.40 22.65 -8.94
C GLY A 32 -7.51 21.70 -8.52
N SER A 33 -8.75 22.02 -8.91
CA SER A 33 -9.89 21.10 -8.89
C SER A 33 -9.93 20.38 -10.22
N HIS A 34 -10.08 19.06 -10.19
CA HIS A 34 -10.25 18.24 -11.39
C HIS A 34 -11.61 17.54 -11.32
N SER A 35 -12.25 17.43 -12.48
CA SER A 35 -13.47 16.65 -12.61
C SER A 35 -13.18 15.16 -12.37
N ARG A 36 -14.25 14.41 -12.08
CA ARG A 36 -14.12 12.96 -11.87
C ARG A 36 -13.68 12.24 -13.14
N ASP A 37 -14.10 12.72 -14.31
CA ASP A 37 -13.77 12.10 -15.59
C ASP A 37 -12.30 12.34 -15.96
N GLU A 38 -11.75 13.54 -15.72
CA GLU A 38 -10.30 13.79 -15.86
C GLU A 38 -9.46 12.84 -14.99
N VAL A 39 -9.87 12.63 -13.73
CA VAL A 39 -9.17 11.71 -12.82
C VAL A 39 -9.26 10.27 -13.33
N ARG A 40 -10.41 9.84 -13.87
CA ARG A 40 -10.59 8.50 -14.46
C ARG A 40 -9.72 8.31 -15.70
N GLU A 41 -9.64 9.32 -16.56
CA GLU A 41 -8.76 9.31 -17.74
C GLU A 41 -7.30 9.16 -17.33
N TRP A 42 -6.83 9.91 -16.33
CA TRP A 42 -5.48 9.74 -15.80
C TRP A 42 -5.23 8.38 -15.17
N ILE A 43 -6.22 7.80 -14.48
CA ILE A 43 -6.12 6.44 -13.96
C ILE A 43 -5.97 5.44 -15.11
N ALA A 44 -6.81 5.53 -16.15
CA ALA A 44 -6.73 4.65 -17.32
C ALA A 44 -5.37 4.79 -18.03
N GLN A 45 -4.90 6.02 -18.23
CA GLN A 45 -3.59 6.32 -18.79
C GLN A 45 -2.44 5.72 -17.95
N GLY A 46 -2.52 5.84 -16.63
CA GLY A 46 -1.53 5.25 -15.72
C GLY A 46 -1.52 3.72 -15.77
N VAL A 47 -2.70 3.10 -15.87
CA VAL A 47 -2.85 1.64 -16.02
C VAL A 47 -2.25 1.16 -17.34
N GLU A 48 -2.47 1.89 -18.43
CA GLU A 48 -1.89 1.59 -19.74
C GLU A 48 -0.37 1.67 -19.71
N ARG A 49 0.20 2.75 -19.16
CA ARG A 49 1.67 2.97 -19.11
C ARG A 49 2.41 1.94 -18.27
N VAL A 50 1.84 1.57 -17.13
CA VAL A 50 2.49 0.65 -16.18
C VAL A 50 2.18 -0.81 -16.52
N GLY A 51 0.99 -1.07 -17.07
CA GLY A 51 0.42 -2.39 -17.20
C GLY A 51 -0.15 -2.94 -15.89
N VAL A 52 -1.26 -3.67 -15.99
CA VAL A 52 -2.04 -4.15 -14.82
C VAL A 52 -1.21 -4.99 -13.84
N ARG A 53 -0.29 -5.83 -14.34
CA ARG A 53 0.52 -6.71 -13.47
C ARG A 53 1.46 -5.90 -12.58
N GLU A 54 2.21 -4.96 -13.13
CA GLU A 54 3.16 -4.15 -12.37
C GLU A 54 2.44 -3.12 -11.51
N LEU A 55 1.30 -2.58 -11.98
CA LEU A 55 0.42 -1.71 -11.19
C LEU A 55 0.02 -2.40 -9.89
N ARG A 56 -0.53 -3.62 -9.99
CA ARG A 56 -0.96 -4.41 -8.83
C ARG A 56 0.20 -4.76 -7.90
N ARG A 57 1.37 -5.10 -8.46
CA ARG A 57 2.58 -5.37 -7.67
C ARG A 57 3.01 -4.14 -6.88
N SER A 58 3.17 -3.00 -7.56
CA SER A 58 3.55 -1.72 -6.97
C SER A 58 2.56 -1.25 -5.91
N ALA A 59 1.25 -1.43 -6.16
CA ALA A 59 0.20 -1.06 -5.21
C ALA A 59 0.30 -1.84 -3.89
N ARG A 60 0.59 -3.15 -3.93
CA ARG A 60 0.78 -3.96 -2.72
C ARG A 60 1.96 -3.48 -1.88
N TYR A 61 3.07 -3.12 -2.53
CA TYR A 61 4.25 -2.58 -1.84
C TYR A 61 4.02 -1.19 -1.28
N ARG A 62 3.38 -0.31 -2.04
CA ARG A 62 2.96 1.01 -1.56
C ARG A 62 2.06 0.89 -0.33
N TYR A 63 1.10 -0.04 -0.37
CA TYR A 63 0.19 -0.23 0.76
C TYR A 63 0.90 -0.79 1.99
N GLY A 64 1.79 -1.78 1.82
CA GLY A 64 2.59 -2.30 2.91
C GLY A 64 3.51 -1.25 3.54
N TYR A 65 4.17 -0.41 2.72
CA TYR A 65 4.92 0.75 3.21
C TYR A 65 4.05 1.67 4.07
N ARG A 66 2.86 2.04 3.57
CA ARG A 66 1.94 2.94 4.29
C ARG A 66 1.48 2.36 5.63
N LEU A 67 1.19 1.05 5.67
CA LEU A 67 0.80 0.35 6.90
C LEU A 67 1.92 0.36 7.94
N LEU A 68 3.16 0.10 7.53
CA LEU A 68 4.32 0.14 8.42
C LEU A 68 4.66 1.55 8.88
N GLU A 69 4.56 2.54 8.00
CA GLU A 69 4.74 3.95 8.33
C GLU A 69 3.75 4.39 9.42
N LEU A 70 2.46 4.09 9.24
CA LEU A 70 1.43 4.40 10.24
C LEU A 70 1.64 3.66 11.56
N ALA A 71 2.22 2.47 11.53
CA ALA A 71 2.52 1.69 12.74
C ALA A 71 3.82 2.12 13.44
N GLY A 72 4.61 3.03 12.84
CA GLY A 72 5.94 3.40 13.34
C GLY A 72 6.98 2.29 13.19
N MET A 73 6.80 1.36 12.25
CA MET A 73 7.61 0.13 12.09
C MET A 73 8.41 0.11 10.79
N LEU A 74 8.70 1.28 10.22
CA LEU A 74 9.41 1.38 8.95
C LEU A 74 10.92 1.21 9.14
N THR A 75 11.51 0.21 8.48
CA THR A 75 12.97 0.02 8.48
C THR A 75 13.65 0.92 7.44
N PRO A 76 14.96 1.22 7.58
CA PRO A 76 15.72 1.94 6.57
C PRO A 76 15.71 1.26 5.19
N GLU A 77 15.78 -0.08 5.15
CA GLU A 77 15.73 -0.85 3.90
C GLU A 77 14.39 -0.68 3.19
N ILE A 78 13.27 -0.86 3.90
CA ILE A 78 11.91 -0.67 3.34
C ILE A 78 11.75 0.77 2.82
N ARG A 79 12.33 1.75 3.54
CA ARG A 79 12.35 3.15 3.08
C ARG A 79 13.12 3.31 1.78
N ALA A 80 14.31 2.72 1.67
CA ALA A 80 15.14 2.79 0.48
C ALA A 80 14.44 2.17 -0.74
N CYS A 81 13.87 0.98 -0.59
CA CYS A 81 13.09 0.34 -1.66
C CYS A 81 11.90 1.19 -2.11
N HIS A 82 11.14 1.75 -1.15
CA HIS A 82 10.01 2.61 -1.48
C HIS A 82 10.42 3.88 -2.22
N THR A 83 11.48 4.55 -1.78
CA THR A 83 12.02 5.75 -2.45
C THR A 83 12.54 5.42 -3.86
N ALA A 84 13.19 4.27 -4.04
CA ALA A 84 13.65 3.83 -5.36
C ALA A 84 12.47 3.61 -6.33
N ARG A 85 11.35 3.08 -5.83
CA ARG A 85 10.13 2.86 -6.62
C ARG A 85 9.33 4.13 -6.88
N PHE A 86 9.30 5.05 -5.92
CA PHE A 86 8.56 6.31 -5.99
C PHE A 86 9.47 7.49 -5.65
N PRO A 87 10.38 7.89 -6.56
CA PRO A 87 11.39 8.91 -6.30
C PRO A 87 10.83 10.32 -6.07
N ASP A 88 9.61 10.62 -6.52
CA ASP A 88 8.96 11.92 -6.25
C ASP A 88 7.89 11.79 -5.14
N PRO A 89 8.22 12.13 -3.88
CA PRO A 89 7.27 12.02 -2.77
C PRO A 89 6.12 13.03 -2.87
N LYS A 90 6.32 14.19 -3.53
CA LYS A 90 5.25 15.18 -3.71
C LYS A 90 4.20 14.64 -4.67
N ARG A 91 4.65 14.05 -5.79
CA ARG A 91 3.80 13.35 -6.76
C ARG A 91 3.02 12.23 -6.09
N LEU A 92 3.69 11.37 -5.32
CA LEU A 92 3.05 10.23 -4.66
C LEU A 92 1.98 10.67 -3.65
N ARG A 93 2.23 11.75 -2.91
CA ARG A 93 1.25 12.31 -1.98
C ARG A 93 0.02 12.84 -2.72
N LYS A 94 0.20 13.60 -3.80
CA LYS A 94 -0.92 14.11 -4.63
C LYS A 94 -1.72 12.96 -5.25
N ALA A 95 -1.05 11.97 -5.80
CA ALA A 95 -1.69 10.77 -6.34
C ALA A 95 -2.47 10.00 -5.26
N GLY A 96 -1.93 9.93 -4.03
CA GLY A 96 -2.64 9.37 -2.89
C GLY A 96 -3.92 10.14 -2.53
N GLN A 97 -3.86 11.47 -2.54
CA GLN A 97 -5.03 12.31 -2.28
C GLN A 97 -6.11 12.12 -3.35
N GLU A 98 -5.74 12.22 -4.63
CA GLU A 98 -6.70 12.04 -5.73
C GLU A 98 -7.26 10.62 -5.79
N SER A 99 -6.45 9.60 -5.47
CA SER A 99 -6.95 8.23 -5.35
C SER A 99 -8.01 8.09 -4.26
N SER A 100 -7.89 8.84 -3.16
CA SER A 100 -8.85 8.80 -2.05
C SER A 100 -10.16 9.46 -2.46
N ASN A 101 -10.09 10.60 -3.16
CA ASN A 101 -11.25 11.28 -3.74
C ASN A 101 -11.97 10.40 -4.78
N SER A 102 -11.22 9.74 -5.67
CA SER A 102 -11.78 8.81 -6.64
C SER A 102 -12.44 7.61 -5.95
N VAL A 103 -11.84 7.03 -4.90
CA VAL A 103 -12.48 5.94 -4.14
C VAL A 103 -13.78 6.40 -3.48
N TYR A 104 -13.79 7.60 -2.90
CA TYR A 104 -15.00 8.17 -2.32
C TYR A 104 -16.12 8.36 -3.36
N GLY A 105 -15.77 8.84 -4.57
CA GLY A 105 -16.74 9.04 -5.62
C GLY A 105 -17.20 7.75 -6.31
N ASP A 106 -16.26 6.93 -6.76
CA ASP A 106 -16.49 5.79 -7.66
C ASP A 106 -16.73 4.46 -6.91
N GLY A 107 -16.48 4.43 -5.60
CA GLY A 107 -16.55 3.21 -4.80
C GLY A 107 -15.44 2.22 -5.15
N MET A 108 -15.56 0.98 -4.67
CA MET A 108 -14.69 -0.15 -5.03
C MET A 108 -15.52 -1.42 -5.14
N THR A 109 -15.22 -2.27 -6.13
CA THR A 109 -15.83 -3.60 -6.22
C THR A 109 -15.40 -4.48 -5.04
N GLY A 110 -16.18 -5.52 -4.73
CA GLY A 110 -15.79 -6.53 -3.74
C GLY A 110 -14.48 -7.25 -4.09
N ALA A 111 -14.16 -7.39 -5.39
CA ALA A 111 -12.90 -7.97 -5.84
C ALA A 111 -11.71 -7.04 -5.53
N ALA A 112 -11.86 -5.73 -5.79
CA ALA A 112 -10.88 -4.73 -5.41
C ALA A 112 -10.65 -4.72 -3.90
N LEU A 113 -11.72 -4.71 -3.08
CA LEU A 113 -11.61 -4.76 -1.62
C LEU A 113 -10.81 -5.97 -1.12
N ARG A 114 -11.02 -7.16 -1.69
CA ARG A 114 -10.25 -8.36 -1.35
C ARG A 114 -8.78 -8.27 -1.74
N ARG A 115 -8.45 -7.60 -2.86
CA ARG A 115 -7.05 -7.36 -3.27
C ARG A 115 -6.37 -6.34 -2.36
N ASN A 116 -7.11 -5.35 -1.85
CA ASN A 116 -6.57 -4.32 -0.97
C ASN A 116 -5.95 -4.93 0.30
N ALA A 117 -6.47 -6.05 0.80
CA ALA A 117 -5.93 -6.77 1.95
C ALA A 117 -4.59 -7.52 1.70
N GLN A 118 -4.04 -7.49 0.48
CA GLN A 118 -2.85 -8.26 0.09
C GLN A 118 -1.57 -7.43 0.09
N ALA A 119 -1.38 -6.59 1.12
CA ALA A 119 -0.18 -5.78 1.30
C ALA A 119 1.10 -6.64 1.28
N ARG A 120 2.21 -6.05 0.83
CA ARG A 120 3.54 -6.68 0.84
C ARG A 120 4.60 -5.66 1.21
N THR A 121 5.75 -6.11 1.71
CA THR A 121 6.94 -5.27 1.88
C THR A 121 7.94 -5.52 0.75
N GLU A 122 8.66 -4.48 0.35
CA GLU A 122 9.96 -4.65 -0.30
C GLU A 122 11.05 -4.55 0.76
N GLY A 123 12.00 -5.49 0.75
CA GLY A 123 12.93 -5.70 1.85
C GLY A 123 12.36 -6.61 2.94
N GLU A 124 13.18 -6.85 3.96
CA GLU A 124 12.82 -7.75 5.05
C GLU A 124 11.78 -7.10 5.98
N CYS A 125 10.60 -7.71 6.07
CA CYS A 125 9.57 -7.25 7.01
C CYS A 125 10.04 -7.52 8.44
N PRO A 126 9.87 -6.59 9.40
CA PRO A 126 10.30 -6.80 10.79
C PRO A 126 9.74 -8.05 11.48
N CYS A 127 8.63 -8.60 10.98
CA CYS A 127 8.06 -9.85 11.50
C CYS A 127 8.67 -11.13 10.90
N GLY A 128 9.54 -11.03 9.88
CA GLY A 128 10.05 -12.20 9.14
C GLY A 128 8.95 -13.04 8.46
N GLY A 129 7.77 -12.47 8.22
CA GLY A 129 6.59 -13.18 7.72
C GLY A 129 5.76 -13.91 8.78
N SER A 130 6.14 -13.88 10.06
CA SER A 130 5.41 -14.55 11.15
C SER A 130 4.07 -13.91 11.49
N GLY A 131 3.85 -12.66 11.04
CA GLY A 131 2.66 -11.88 11.42
C GLY A 131 2.73 -11.24 12.80
N ARG A 132 3.83 -11.43 13.54
CA ARG A 132 4.06 -10.78 14.84
C ARG A 132 5.44 -10.18 14.94
N ILE A 133 5.56 -9.10 15.72
CA ILE A 133 6.80 -8.39 15.94
C ILE A 133 7.01 -8.30 17.45
N ALA A 134 8.12 -8.87 17.93
CA ALA A 134 8.52 -8.78 19.32
C ALA A 134 9.25 -7.47 19.56
N PHE A 135 8.78 -6.70 20.54
CA PHE A 135 9.43 -5.49 21.02
C PHE A 135 10.03 -5.76 22.38
N ARG A 136 11.23 -5.23 22.62
CA ARG A 136 11.79 -5.07 23.96
C ARG A 136 11.66 -3.61 24.33
N SER A 137 11.21 -3.32 25.55
CA SER A 137 11.15 -1.95 26.06
C SER A 137 12.21 -1.75 27.14
N PRO A 138 13.49 -1.59 26.76
CA PRO A 138 14.56 -1.41 27.74
C PRO A 138 14.34 -0.18 28.64
N ASP A 139 13.57 0.80 28.19
CA ASP A 139 13.30 2.05 28.91
C ASP A 139 12.23 1.94 30.01
N PHE A 140 11.37 0.91 29.98
CA PHE A 140 10.29 0.70 30.96
C PHE A 140 10.46 -0.57 31.78
N ASP A 141 10.82 -1.69 31.14
CA ASP A 141 11.18 -2.93 31.80
C ASP A 141 12.11 -3.75 30.88
N PRO A 142 13.40 -3.90 31.23
CA PRO A 142 14.38 -4.61 30.41
C PRO A 142 14.05 -6.11 30.22
N TYR A 143 13.10 -6.66 30.99
CA TYR A 143 12.62 -8.02 30.88
C TYR A 143 11.24 -8.12 30.22
N ALA A 144 10.52 -7.01 30.04
CA ALA A 144 9.24 -7.01 29.32
C ALA A 144 9.47 -7.08 27.81
N ALA A 145 9.20 -8.26 27.25
CA ALA A 145 8.93 -8.41 25.84
C ALA A 145 7.41 -8.34 25.61
N TYR A 146 6.98 -7.53 24.65
CA TYR A 146 5.59 -7.56 24.18
C TYR A 146 5.54 -7.75 22.67
N GLU A 147 4.52 -8.45 22.20
CA GLU A 147 4.29 -8.67 20.77
C GLU A 147 3.24 -7.69 20.25
N ARG A 148 3.42 -7.21 19.01
CA ARG A 148 2.36 -6.57 18.24
C ARG A 148 2.12 -7.35 16.96
N GLU A 149 0.88 -7.35 16.50
CA GLU A 149 0.54 -7.88 15.18
C GLU A 149 1.22 -7.04 14.09
N CYS A 150 1.81 -7.71 13.11
CA CYS A 150 2.35 -7.06 11.92
C CYS A 150 1.19 -6.54 11.08
N PRO A 151 1.13 -5.24 10.74
CA PRO A 151 0.01 -4.71 9.97
C PRO A 151 0.00 -5.22 8.51
N VAL A 152 1.11 -5.77 8.01
CA VAL A 152 1.23 -6.31 6.65
C VAL A 152 0.93 -7.81 6.59
N HIS A 153 1.36 -8.58 7.59
CA HIS A 153 1.24 -10.03 7.65
C HIS A 153 0.29 -10.51 8.76
N ALA A 154 -0.68 -9.68 9.16
CA ALA A 154 -1.54 -9.95 10.30
C ALA A 154 -2.08 -11.40 10.24
N PRO A 155 -1.93 -12.18 11.32
CA PRO A 155 -2.34 -13.57 11.32
C PRO A 155 -3.82 -13.64 10.99
N ARG A 156 -4.20 -14.54 10.07
CA ARG A 156 -5.62 -14.81 9.81
C ARG A 156 -6.26 -15.16 11.15
N ARG A 157 -7.30 -14.42 11.56
CA ARG A 157 -8.02 -14.66 12.82
C ARG A 157 -8.31 -16.16 12.95
N GLY A 158 -7.62 -16.84 13.88
CA GLY A 158 -7.71 -18.30 14.05
C GLY A 158 -6.48 -19.01 14.61
N THR A 159 -5.26 -18.44 14.50
CA THR A 159 -4.04 -19.10 15.01
C THR A 159 -3.37 -18.28 16.12
N ALA A 160 -4.02 -18.19 17.28
CA ALA A 160 -3.38 -17.69 18.49
C ALA A 160 -2.42 -18.77 19.05
N SER A 161 -1.19 -18.78 18.55
CA SER A 161 -0.09 -19.51 19.22
C SER A 161 0.43 -18.61 20.35
N TRP A 162 0.17 -18.99 21.60
CA TRP A 162 0.79 -18.38 22.77
C TRP A 162 2.18 -18.99 22.95
N VAL A 163 3.24 -18.22 22.72
CA VAL A 163 4.58 -18.63 23.15
C VAL A 163 4.70 -18.21 24.62
N ARG A 164 4.66 -19.19 25.55
CA ARG A 164 5.03 -18.93 26.94
C ARG A 164 6.50 -18.53 26.98
N GLY A 165 6.79 -17.29 27.35
CA GLY A 165 8.13 -16.87 27.75
C GLY A 165 8.54 -17.67 28.98
N GLY A 166 9.54 -18.54 28.82
CA GLY A 166 10.18 -19.24 29.93
C GLY A 166 11.14 -18.29 30.64
N ALA A 167 10.91 -18.06 31.93
CA ALA A 167 11.90 -17.48 32.82
C ALA A 167 13.07 -18.47 33.01
N ARG A 168 14.30 -17.98 32.89
CA ARG A 168 15.48 -18.57 33.52
C ARG A 168 16.27 -17.46 34.18
#